data_AF-A0A9P6BM75-F1
#
_entry.id   AF-A0A9P6BM75-F1
#
_cell.length_a   1.000
_cell.length_b   1.000
_cell.length_c   1.000
_cell.angle_alpha   90.00
_cell.angle_beta   90.00
_cell.angle_gamma   90.00
#
_symmetry.space_group_name_H-M   'P 1'
#
loop_
_entity.id
_entity.type
_entity.pdbx_description
1 polymer ?
#
loop_
_entity_poly.entity_id
_entity_poly.type
_entity_poly.pdbx_seq_one_letter_code
_entity_poly.pdbx_strand_id
1 'polypeptide(L)' 'MANEQSELMKQAQALMKQKDDIEAEIRKAEDELHSQKVGMTEKLVDSNGFPRSDIDLVVVTTARSNIT' A
#
# COMPACT_ATOMS: atom_id res chain seq x y z
N MET A 1 -18.14 14.10 -31.69
CA MET A 1 -18.73 12.74 -31.63
C MET A 1 -17.68 11.63 -31.73
N ALA A 2 -17.12 11.27 -32.90
CA ALA A 2 -16.17 10.15 -33.00
C ALA A 2 -14.81 10.40 -32.31
N ASN A 3 -14.29 11.62 -32.38
CA ASN A 3 -12.98 11.97 -31.78
C ASN A 3 -13.05 12.04 -30.23
N GLU A 4 -14.23 12.37 -29.71
CA GLU A 4 -14.48 12.56 -28.27
C GLU A 4 -14.58 11.21 -27.54
N GLN A 5 -15.19 10.21 -28.17
CA GLN A 5 -15.21 8.84 -27.65
C GLN A 5 -13.81 8.22 -27.60
N SER A 6 -12.95 8.51 -28.57
CA SER A 6 -11.54 8.08 -28.58
C SER A 6 -10.75 8.67 -27.41
N GLU A 7 -10.91 9.97 -27.13
CA GLU A 7 -10.21 10.62 -26.03
C GLU A 7 -10.70 10.12 -24.65
N LEU A 8 -12.01 9.89 -24.50
CA LEU A 8 -12.57 9.26 -23.30
C LEU A 8 -12.02 7.84 -23.07
N MET A 9 -11.88 7.04 -24.13
CA MET A 9 -11.26 5.71 -24.04
C MET A 9 -9.80 5.78 -23.59
N LYS A 10 -9.01 6.72 -24.13
CA LYS A 10 -7.62 6.91 -23.71
C LYS A 10 -7.51 7.35 -22.25
N GLN A 11 -8.38 8.26 -21.81
CA GLN A 11 -8.42 8.68 -20.41
C GLN A 11 -8.80 7.52 -19.49
N ALA A 12 -9.80 6.72 -19.86
CA ALA A 12 -10.18 5.54 -19.11
C ALA A 12 -9.02 4.53 -19.01
N GLN A 13 -8.28 4.29 -20.09
CA GLN A 13 -7.10 3.42 -20.08
C GLN A 13 -5.98 3.98 -19.20
N ALA A 14 -5.73 5.28 -19.25
CA ALA A 14 -4.74 5.92 -18.39
C ALA A 14 -5.10 5.79 -16.90
N LEU A 15 -6.37 5.99 -16.56
CA LEU A 15 -6.88 5.82 -15.21
C LEU A 15 -6.81 4.37 -14.74
N MET A 16 -7.13 3.40 -15.61
CA MET A 16 -6.97 1.97 -15.29
C MET A 16 -5.51 1.64 -14.99
N LYS A 17 -4.58 2.13 -15.81
CA LYS A 17 -3.16 1.91 -15.56
C LYS A 17 -2.70 2.53 -14.24
N GLN A 18 -3.11 3.76 -13.95
CA GLN A 18 -2.79 4.42 -12.68
C GLN A 18 -3.36 3.64 -11.48
N LYS A 19 -4.60 3.14 -11.61
CA LYS A 19 -5.20 2.27 -10.60
C LYS A 19 -4.36 1.01 -10.39
N ASP A 20 -3.96 0.33 -11.46
CA ASP A 20 -3.17 -0.91 -11.38
C ASP A 20 -1.78 -0.65 -10.76
N ASP A 21 -1.14 0.47 -11.11
CA ASP A 21 0.13 0.90 -10.53
C ASP A 21 -0.02 1.16 -9.01
N ILE A 22 -1.07 1.87 -8.58
CA ILE A 22 -1.37 2.11 -7.16
C ILE A 22 -1.68 0.79 -6.43
N GLU A 23 -2.48 -0.09 -7.03
CA GLU A 23 -2.79 -1.40 -6.44
C GLU A 23 -1.55 -2.28 -6.29
N ALA A 24 -0.58 -2.18 -7.21
CA ALA A 24 0.69 -2.88 -7.11
C ALA A 24 1.56 -2.33 -5.95
N GLU A 25 1.60 -1.02 -5.77
CA GLU A 25 2.30 -0.39 -4.64
C GLU A 25 1.70 -0.78 -3.30
N ILE A 26 0.37 -0.78 -3.19
CA ILE A 26 -0.34 -1.21 -1.98
C ILE A 26 -0.03 -2.68 -1.68
N ARG A 27 -0.14 -3.57 -2.67
CA ARG A 27 0.16 -5.01 -2.48
C ARG A 27 1.60 -5.23 -1.99
N LYS A 28 2.55 -4.47 -2.53
CA LYS A 28 3.94 -4.56 -2.09
C LYS A 28 4.10 -4.16 -0.62
N ALA A 29 3.45 -3.07 -0.19
CA ALA A 29 3.46 -2.65 1.20
C ALA A 29 2.73 -3.66 2.12
N GLU A 30 1.65 -4.27 1.66
CA GLU A 30 0.95 -5.35 2.37
C GLU A 30 1.83 -6.60 2.53
N ASP A 31 2.57 -7.00 1.49
CA ASP A 31 3.51 -8.12 1.53
C ASP A 31 4.66 -7.86 2.52
N GLU A 32 5.18 -6.62 2.56
CA GLU A 32 6.17 -6.20 3.54
C GLU A 32 5.63 -6.31 4.98
N LEU A 33 4.41 -5.83 5.22
CA LEU A 33 3.72 -5.96 6.51
C LEU A 33 3.50 -7.42 6.91
N HIS A 34 3.06 -8.27 5.97
CA HIS A 34 2.84 -9.69 6.20
C HIS A 34 4.15 -10.44 6.50
N SER A 35 5.26 -10.05 5.87
CA SER A 35 6.59 -10.61 6.16
C SER A 35 7.04 -10.36 7.61
N GLN A 36 6.62 -9.22 8.17
CA GLN A 36 6.87 -8.81 9.55
C GLN A 36 5.78 -9.32 10.52
N LYS A 37 4.83 -10.12 10.03
CA LYS A 37 3.71 -10.69 10.82
C LYS A 37 2.86 -9.64 11.53
N VAL A 38 2.72 -8.45 10.95
CA VAL A 38 1.93 -7.36 11.52
C VAL A 38 0.99 -6.77 10.49
N GLY A 39 -0.28 -6.60 10.83
CA GLY A 39 -1.23 -5.87 10.01
C GLY A 39 -1.05 -4.35 10.06
N MET A 40 -1.92 -3.62 9.37
CA MET A 40 -1.93 -2.15 9.31
C MET A 40 -2.27 -1.47 10.66
N THR A 41 -3.10 -2.11 11.48
CA THR A 41 -3.68 -1.52 12.71
C THR A 41 -3.14 -2.12 13.99
N GLU A 42 -2.27 -3.12 13.89
CA GLU A 42 -1.74 -3.80 15.06
C GLU A 42 -0.81 -2.90 15.88
N LYS A 43 -0.73 -3.17 17.18
CA LYS A 43 0.19 -2.44 18.06
C LYS A 43 1.64 -2.74 17.64
N LEU A 44 2.51 -1.73 17.68
CA LEU A 44 3.95 -1.89 17.45
C LEU A 44 4.75 -2.05 18.74
N VAL A 45 4.04 -2.06 19.88
CA VAL A 45 4.59 -2.23 21.22
C VAL A 45 4.18 -3.57 21.80
N ASP A 46 5.02 -4.09 22.68
CA ASP A 46 4.78 -5.31 23.45
C ASP A 46 3.76 -5.07 24.60
N SER A 47 3.54 -6.08 25.44
CA SER A 47 2.64 -5.98 26.60
C SER A 47 3.11 -5.01 27.68
N ASN A 48 4.40 -4.67 27.69
CA ASN A 48 5.03 -3.79 28.68
C ASN A 48 5.14 -2.35 28.17
N GLY A 49 4.79 -2.09 26.90
CA GLY A 49 4.86 -0.78 26.27
C GLY A 49 6.19 -0.47 25.58
N PHE A 50 7.07 -1.45 25.42
CA PHE A 50 8.33 -1.29 24.70
C PHE A 50 8.17 -1.64 23.21
N PRO A 51 9.03 -1.10 22.32
CA PRO A 51 9.06 -1.50 20.93
C PRO A 51 9.24 -3.01 20.79
N ARG A 52 8.43 -3.62 19.94
CA ARG A 52 8.52 -5.05 19.63
C ARG A 52 9.88 -5.38 19.02
N SER A 53 10.57 -6.34 19.63
CA SER A 53 11.88 -6.82 19.16
C SER A 53 11.78 -7.87 18.05
N ASP A 54 10.59 -8.42 17.82
CA ASP A 54 10.29 -9.43 16.81
C ASP A 54 10.03 -8.85 15.41
N ILE A 55 9.92 -7.52 15.29
CA ILE A 55 9.65 -6.82 14.03
C ILE A 55 10.63 -5.67 13.82
N ASP A 56 10.86 -5.32 12.56
CA ASP A 56 11.53 -4.06 12.23
C ASP A 56 10.51 -2.91 12.20
N LEU A 57 10.50 -2.06 13.24
CA LEU A 57 9.58 -0.93 13.33
C LEU A 57 9.75 0.07 12.20
N VAL A 58 10.96 0.25 11.66
CA VAL A 58 11.20 1.22 10.59
C VAL A 58 10.49 0.76 9.33
N VAL A 59 10.73 -0.51 8.95
CA VAL A 59 10.08 -1.13 7.78
C VAL A 59 8.56 -1.10 7.93
N VAL A 60 8.04 -1.50 9.09
CA VAL A 60 6.59 -1.55 9.33
C VAL A 60 5.99 -0.14 9.29
N THR A 61 6.64 0.86 9.89
CA THR A 61 6.13 2.24 9.89
C THR A 61 6.12 2.83 8.48
N THR A 62 7.17 2.59 7.69
CA THR A 62 7.24 3.02 6.29
C THR A 62 6.17 2.33 5.45
N ALA A 63 6.00 1.01 5.57
CA ALA A 63 4.99 0.28 4.84
C ALA A 63 3.57 0.77 5.17
N ARG A 64 3.26 1.06 6.45
CA ARG A 64 1.99 1.68 6.84
C ARG A 64 1.82 3.09 6.27
N SER A 65 2.88 3.89 6.27
CA SER A 65 2.82 5.24 5.70
C SER A 65 2.60 5.25 4.19
N ASN A 66 2.96 4.16 3.48
CA ASN A 66 2.74 4.06 2.03
C ASN A 66 1.28 3.70 1.67
N ILE A 67 0.53 3.14 2.63
CA ILE A 67 -0.88 2.74 2.45
C ILE A 67 -1.85 3.86 2.87
N THR A 68 -1.44 4.78 3.76
CA THR A 68 -2.29 5.84 4.35
C THR A 68 -2.11 7.17 3.64
#